data_AF-A0A7S0SC13-F1
#
_entry.id   AF-A0A7S0SC13-F1
#
_cell.length_a   1.000
_cell.length_b   1.000
_cell.length_c   1.000
_cell.angle_alpha   90.00
_cell.angle_beta   90.00
_cell.angle_gamma   90.00
#
_symmetry.space_group_name_H-M   'P 1'
#
loop_
_entity.id
_entity.type
_entity.pdbx_description
1 polymer ?
#
loop_
_entity_poly.entity_id
_entity_poly.type
_entity_poly.pdbx_seq_one_letter_code
_entity_poly.pdbx_strand_id
1 'polypeptide(L)'
;GGDCRREKSLGLLSQKFVQLFLVSRARVVSLESAARTLLGSCEDQAKLKTKVRRLYDIANILSSLRLIEKTHLADSRKPAFRWLGVEKELAAAAAVNATALATSAATLERQPHGGPGA
;
A
#
# COMPACT_ATOMS: atom_id res chain seq x y z
N GLY A 1 -14.21 6.05 33.67
CA GLY A 1 -14.88 5.61 32.43
C GLY A 1 -14.41 6.38 31.21
N GLY A 2 -13.14 6.21 30.78
CA GLY A 2 -12.57 6.90 29.61
C GLY A 2 -12.02 6.00 28.50
N ASP A 3 -11.89 4.68 28.74
CA ASP A 3 -11.09 3.80 27.87
C ASP A 3 -11.76 3.35 26.57
N CYS A 4 -13.10 3.35 26.50
CA CYS A 4 -13.81 2.86 25.31
C CYS A 4 -13.70 3.80 24.08
N ARG A 5 -13.19 5.02 24.26
CA ARG A 5 -12.99 6.03 23.19
C ARG A 5 -11.66 5.84 22.47
N ARG A 6 -10.62 5.35 23.16
CA ARG A 6 -9.27 5.12 22.60
C ARG A 6 -9.18 3.86 21.75
N GLU A 7 -9.92 2.82 22.15
CA GLU A 7 -9.98 1.52 21.45
C GLU A 7 -10.65 1.57 20.06
N LYS A 8 -11.27 2.70 19.69
CA LYS A 8 -11.99 2.87 18.42
C LYS A 8 -11.36 3.93 17.51
N SER A 9 -10.17 4.42 17.86
CA SER A 9 -9.50 5.46 17.06
C SER A 9 -9.15 4.94 15.67
N LEU A 10 -9.18 5.86 14.68
CA LEU A 10 -8.74 5.55 13.33
C LEU A 10 -7.26 5.12 13.32
N GLY A 11 -6.42 5.73 14.16
CA GLY A 11 -5.02 5.36 14.31
C GLY A 11 -4.82 3.91 14.73
N LEU A 12 -5.58 3.43 15.71
CA LEU A 12 -5.54 2.02 16.12
C LEU A 12 -6.06 1.09 15.01
N LEU A 13 -7.13 1.49 14.32
CA LEU A 13 -7.68 0.72 13.20
C LEU A 13 -6.66 0.59 12.06
N SER A 14 -5.94 1.67 11.74
CA SER A 14 -4.86 1.68 10.75
C SER A 14 -3.71 0.74 11.15
N GLN A 15 -3.24 0.83 12.40
CA GLN A 15 -2.18 -0.05 12.90
C GLN A 15 -2.58 -1.52 12.80
N LYS A 16 -3.79 -1.84 13.25
CA LYS A 16 -4.31 -3.21 13.19
C LYS A 16 -4.52 -3.70 11.75
N PHE A 17 -4.98 -2.81 10.87
CA PHE A 17 -5.15 -3.14 9.45
C PHE A 17 -3.80 -3.45 8.78
N VAL A 18 -2.75 -2.67 9.05
CA VAL A 18 -1.38 -2.98 8.58
C VAL A 18 -0.89 -4.29 9.19
N GLN A 19 -1.12 -4.51 10.48
CA GLN A 19 -0.73 -5.75 11.15
C GLN A 19 -1.32 -6.99 10.45
N LEU A 20 -2.57 -6.94 9.97
CA LEU A 20 -3.19 -8.05 9.23
C LEU A 20 -2.40 -8.45 7.98
N PHE A 21 -1.82 -7.50 7.26
CA PHE A 21 -0.99 -7.81 6.10
C PHE A 21 0.35 -8.44 6.48
N LEU A 22 0.94 -7.99 7.60
CA LEU A 22 2.25 -8.46 8.05
C LEU A 22 2.19 -9.85 8.66
N VAL A 23 1.09 -10.21 9.32
CA VAL A 23 0.88 -11.56 9.90
C VAL A 23 0.32 -12.56 8.90
N SER A 24 -0.37 -12.09 7.85
CA SER A 24 -0.93 -12.96 6.81
C SER A 24 0.16 -13.44 5.86
N ARG A 25 0.38 -14.76 5.78
CA ARG A 25 1.32 -15.37 4.82
C ARG A 25 1.02 -15.00 3.37
N ALA A 26 -0.26 -14.91 3.02
CA ALA A 26 -0.69 -14.52 1.69
C ALA A 26 -0.47 -13.05 1.39
N ARG A 27 -0.17 -12.21 2.41
CA ARG A 27 -0.05 -10.75 2.29
C ARG A 27 -1.26 -10.10 1.60
N VAL A 28 -2.40 -10.75 1.62
CA VAL A 28 -3.65 -10.32 1.01
C VAL A 28 -4.72 -10.27 2.08
N VAL A 29 -5.48 -9.17 2.10
CA VAL A 29 -6.54 -8.91 3.08
C VAL A 29 -7.76 -8.34 2.36
N SER A 30 -8.94 -8.92 2.62
CA SER A 30 -10.21 -8.35 2.18
C SER A 30 -10.79 -7.43 3.25
N LEU A 31 -11.44 -6.33 2.85
CA LEU A 31 -11.95 -5.35 3.80
C LEU A 31 -13.03 -5.92 4.71
N GLU A 32 -13.83 -6.85 4.19
CA GLU A 32 -14.89 -7.50 4.95
C GLU A 32 -14.32 -8.45 6.03
N SER A 33 -13.27 -9.20 5.69
CA SER A 33 -12.57 -10.06 6.64
C SER A 33 -11.81 -9.23 7.69
N ALA A 34 -11.16 -8.14 7.26
CA ALA A 34 -10.55 -7.19 8.18
C ALA A 34 -11.58 -6.56 9.12
N ALA A 35 -12.74 -6.12 8.61
CA ALA A 35 -13.78 -5.53 9.44
C ALA A 35 -14.29 -6.51 10.52
N ARG A 36 -14.44 -7.80 10.19
CA ARG A 36 -14.80 -8.83 11.17
C ARG A 36 -13.69 -9.08 12.19
N THR A 37 -12.46 -9.24 11.72
CA THR A 37 -11.30 -9.60 12.55
C THR A 37 -10.94 -8.49 13.53
N LEU A 38 -10.99 -7.23 13.08
CA LEU A 38 -10.56 -6.10 13.89
C LEU A 38 -11.61 -5.68 14.94
N LEU A 39 -12.88 -6.04 14.74
CA LEU A 39 -13.98 -5.43 15.49
C LEU A 39 -14.95 -6.43 16.14
N GLY A 40 -14.68 -7.74 16.03
CA GLY A 40 -15.48 -8.80 16.64
C GLY A 40 -16.86 -8.99 15.99
N SER A 41 -17.59 -10.03 16.41
CA SER A 41 -18.96 -10.35 15.96
C SER A 41 -19.97 -9.32 16.47
N CYS A 42 -19.89 -8.08 15.99
CA CYS A 42 -20.90 -7.07 16.25
C CYS A 42 -22.05 -7.34 15.28
N GLU A 43 -23.17 -7.89 15.78
CA GLU A 43 -24.38 -8.20 14.99
C GLU A 43 -25.02 -6.94 14.35
N ASP A 44 -24.58 -5.75 14.74
CA ASP A 44 -25.04 -4.47 14.19
C ASP A 44 -24.44 -4.19 12.79
N GLN A 45 -25.19 -4.58 11.75
CA GLN A 45 -24.91 -4.27 10.33
C GLN A 45 -24.57 -2.79 10.08
N ALA A 46 -25.23 -1.86 10.78
CA ALA A 46 -24.96 -0.42 10.66
C ALA A 46 -23.54 -0.05 11.09
N LYS A 47 -23.04 -0.64 12.20
CA LYS A 47 -21.68 -0.42 12.69
C LYS A 47 -20.66 -1.03 11.74
N LEU A 48 -20.96 -2.19 11.16
CA LEU A 48 -20.10 -2.85 10.16
C LEU A 48 -19.90 -1.96 8.92
N LYS A 49 -20.97 -1.37 8.37
CA LYS A 49 -20.89 -0.48 7.20
C LYS A 49 -19.98 0.73 7.44
N THR A 50 -20.14 1.41 8.59
CA THR A 50 -19.27 2.55 8.94
C THR A 50 -17.81 2.14 9.05
N LYS A 51 -17.54 0.97 9.61
CA LYS A 51 -16.17 0.46 9.78
C LYS A 51 -15.54 0.04 8.46
N VAL A 52 -16.28 -0.64 7.59
CA VAL A 52 -15.84 -0.95 6.22
C VAL A 52 -15.49 0.34 5.48
N ARG A 53 -16.31 1.40 5.61
CA ARG A 53 -16.02 2.71 5.02
C ARG A 53 -14.69 3.29 5.53
N ARG A 54 -14.40 3.18 6.83
CA ARG A 54 -13.11 3.62 7.41
C ARG A 54 -11.93 2.80 6.90
N LEU A 55 -12.09 1.49 6.71
CA LEU A 55 -11.04 0.66 6.12
C LEU A 55 -10.78 1.02 4.65
N TYR A 56 -11.80 1.42 3.89
CA TYR A 56 -11.60 1.97 2.55
C TYR A 56 -10.81 3.29 2.57
N ASP A 57 -11.10 4.20 3.52
CA ASP A 57 -10.35 5.46 3.67
C ASP A 57 -8.85 5.15 3.89
N ILE A 58 -8.54 4.22 4.80
CA ILE A 58 -7.17 3.79 5.10
C ILE A 58 -6.53 3.12 3.87
N ALA A 59 -7.23 2.19 3.22
CA ALA A 59 -6.72 1.48 2.06
C ALA A 59 -6.43 2.41 0.88
N ASN A 60 -7.27 3.42 0.65
CA ASN A 60 -7.03 4.42 -0.39
C ASN A 60 -5.76 5.23 -0.11
N ILE A 61 -5.52 5.62 1.14
CA ILE A 61 -4.29 6.33 1.53
C ILE A 61 -3.07 5.42 1.32
N LEU A 62 -3.08 4.19 1.84
CA LEU A 62 -1.99 3.24 1.66
C LEU A 62 -1.73 2.89 0.18
N SER A 63 -2.78 2.87 -0.63
CA SER A 63 -2.66 2.65 -2.07
C SER A 63 -2.05 3.84 -2.80
N SER A 64 -2.35 5.08 -2.38
CA SER A 64 -1.71 6.29 -2.91
C SER A 64 -0.22 6.34 -2.58
N LEU A 65 0.16 5.80 -1.42
CA LEU A 65 1.55 5.60 -1.00
C LEU A 65 2.20 4.36 -1.62
N ARG A 66 1.52 3.64 -2.51
CA ARG A 66 2.01 2.41 -3.18
C ARG A 66 2.45 1.29 -2.22
N LEU A 67 2.00 1.33 -0.96
CA LEU A 67 2.28 0.29 0.04
C LEU A 67 1.38 -0.94 -0.14
N ILE A 68 0.20 -0.74 -0.72
CA ILE A 68 -0.74 -1.80 -1.07
C ILE A 68 -1.29 -1.58 -2.49
N GLU A 69 -1.77 -2.64 -3.13
CA GLU A 69 -2.50 -2.58 -4.39
C GLU A 69 -3.86 -3.26 -4.30
N LYS A 70 -4.81 -2.79 -5.10
CA LYS A 70 -6.12 -3.43 -5.23
C LYS A 70 -5.96 -4.75 -5.96
N THR A 71 -6.49 -5.81 -5.37
CA THR A 71 -6.54 -7.15 -5.94
C THR A 71 -7.94 -7.75 -5.77
N HIS A 72 -8.20 -8.87 -6.43
CA HIS A 72 -9.43 -9.63 -6.25
C HIS A 72 -9.05 -11.00 -5.74
N LEU A 73 -9.79 -11.49 -4.74
CA LEU A 73 -9.57 -12.84 -4.25
C LEU A 73 -10.08 -13.82 -5.31
N ALA A 74 -9.30 -14.85 -5.66
CA ALA A 74 -9.62 -15.75 -6.79
C ALA A 74 -11.02 -16.39 -6.65
N ASP A 75 -11.44 -16.66 -5.42
CA ASP A 75 -12.73 -17.30 -5.12
C ASP A 75 -13.87 -16.30 -4.83
N SER A 76 -13.60 -15.00 -4.87
CA SER A 76 -14.58 -13.98 -4.48
C SER A 76 -14.40 -12.66 -5.22
N ARG A 77 -15.46 -12.17 -5.89
CA ARG A 77 -15.53 -10.81 -6.48
C ARG A 77 -15.43 -9.68 -5.45
N LYS A 78 -15.13 -10.00 -4.20
CA LYS A 78 -14.97 -9.03 -3.12
C LYS A 78 -13.65 -8.28 -3.29
N PRO A 79 -13.65 -6.96 -3.08
CA PRO A 79 -12.44 -6.17 -3.15
C PRO A 79 -11.46 -6.59 -2.05
N ALA A 80 -10.24 -6.87 -2.45
CA ALA A 80 -9.13 -7.20 -1.57
C ALA A 80 -7.94 -6.29 -1.88
N PHE A 81 -6.98 -6.29 -0.97
CA PHE A 81 -5.73 -5.57 -1.14
C PHE A 81 -4.57 -6.54 -0.93
N ARG A 82 -3.50 -6.33 -1.68
CA ARG A 82 -2.23 -7.03 -1.51
C ARG A 82 -1.20 -6.06 -0.97
N TRP A 83 -0.41 -6.51 0.00
CA TRP A 83 0.71 -5.77 0.53
C TRP A 83 1.89 -5.82 -0.43
N LEU A 84 2.36 -4.64 -0.82
CA LEU A 84 3.56 -4.44 -1.63
C LEU A 84 4.78 -4.18 -0.74
N GLY A 85 4.57 -3.53 0.40
CA GLY A 85 5.63 -3.15 1.33
C GLY A 85 6.50 -1.99 0.84
N VAL A 86 7.41 -1.56 1.71
CA VAL A 86 8.39 -0.51 1.41
C VAL A 86 9.49 -0.99 0.46
N GLU A 87 9.65 -2.30 0.26
CA GLU A 87 10.64 -2.84 -0.67
C GLU A 87 10.38 -2.40 -2.10
N LYS A 88 9.11 -2.29 -2.51
CA LYS A 88 8.77 -1.81 -3.85
C LYS A 88 9.02 -0.30 -3.99
N GLU A 89 8.86 0.47 -2.91
CA GLU A 89 9.14 1.90 -2.88
C GLU A 89 10.66 2.16 -2.86
N LEU A 90 11.42 1.36 -2.12
CA LEU A 90 12.88 1.38 -2.11
C LEU A 90 13.45 0.93 -3.46
N ALA A 91 12.87 -0.10 -4.07
CA ALA A 91 13.21 -0.54 -5.42
C ALA A 91 12.84 0.50 -6.48
N ALA A 92 11.70 1.18 -6.34
CA ALA A 92 11.30 2.27 -7.22
C ALA A 92 12.24 3.48 -7.08
N ALA A 93 12.59 3.87 -5.86
CA ALA A 93 13.56 4.93 -5.59
C ALA A 93 14.95 4.59 -6.16
N ALA A 94 15.39 3.34 -5.99
CA ALA A 94 16.63 2.85 -6.59
C ALA A 94 16.58 2.87 -8.13
N ALA A 95 15.45 2.51 -8.74
CA ALA A 95 15.26 2.55 -10.19
C ALA A 95 15.27 3.98 -10.75
N VAL A 96 14.67 4.94 -10.03
CA VAL A 96 14.73 6.38 -10.40
C VAL A 96 16.18 6.87 -10.35
N ASN A 97 16.93 6.50 -9.31
CA ASN A 97 18.33 6.88 -9.18
C ASN A 97 19.21 6.27 -10.29
N ALA A 98 18.95 5.01 -10.67
CA ALA A 98 19.62 4.35 -11.79
C ALA A 98 19.32 5.02 -13.14
N THR A 99 18.06 5.44 -13.36
CA THR A 99 17.64 6.14 -14.59
C THR A 99 18.27 7.53 -14.69
N ALA A 100 18.36 8.26 -13.58
CA ALA A 100 19.03 9.56 -13.53
C ALA A 100 20.52 9.44 -13.86
N LEU A 101 21.20 8.40 -13.34
CA LEU A 101 22.60 8.12 -13.65
C LEU A 101 22.81 7.77 -15.14
N ALA A 102 21.94 6.93 -15.71
CA ALA A 102 22.02 6.54 -17.12
C ALA A 102 21.83 7.74 -18.08
N THR A 103 20.92 8.66 -17.74
CA THR A 103 20.68 9.89 -18.51
C THR A 103 21.89 10.84 -18.45
N SER A 104 22.56 10.89 -17.29
CA SER A 104 23.77 11.69 -17.08
C SER A 104 24.97 11.15 -17.87
N ALA A 105 25.13 9.81 -17.94
CA ALA A 105 26.18 9.16 -18.71
C ALA A 105 26.00 9.32 -20.23
N ALA A 106 24.76 9.24 -20.73
CA ALA A 106 24.47 9.42 -22.16
C ALA A 106 24.74 10.85 -22.68
N THR A 107 24.81 11.85 -21.80
CA THR A 107 25.10 13.24 -22.16
C THR A 107 26.60 13.49 -22.39
N LEU A 108 27.48 12.64 -21.86
CA LEU A 108 28.94 12.82 -21.99
C LEU A 108 29.55 12.17 -23.25
N GLU A 109 28.81 11.25 -23.91
CA GLU A 109 29.24 10.50 -25.12
C GLU A 109 28.90 11.20 -26.45
N ARG A 110 28.76 12.54 -26.44
CA ARG A 110 28.65 13.34 -27.67
C ARG A 110 29.83 14.32 -27.80
N GLN A 111 31.04 13.79 -27.94
CA GLN A 111 32.15 14.54 -28.53
C GLN A 111 32.36 14.08 -29.98
N PRO A 112 32.03 14.89 -31.00
CA PRO A 112 32.51 14.65 -32.35
C PRO A 112 34.00 14.97 -32.36
N HIS A 113 34.80 13.92 -32.33
CA HIS A 113 36.24 13.95 -32.53
C HIS A 113 36.51 14.04 -34.04
N GLY A 114 37.40 14.98 -34.39
CA GLY A 114 38.15 14.92 -35.64
C GLY A 114 37.57 15.74 -36.79
N GLY A 115 38.01 16.99 -36.90
CA GLY A 115 38.16 17.60 -38.21
C GLY A 115 39.38 17.01 -38.93
N PRO A 116 39.39 16.95 -40.27
CA PRO A 116 40.59 17.11 -41.08
C PRO A 116 40.65 18.59 -41.51
N GLY A 117 41.75 19.33 -41.41
CA GLY A 117 43.13 18.91 -41.57
C GLY A 117 43.49 18.91 -43.05
N ALA A 118 43.99 20.06 -43.53
CA ALA A 118 44.52 20.38 -44.86
C ALA A 118 43.50 20.67 -45.97
#